data_AF-A0A0J9XU15-F1
#
_entry.id   AF-A0A0J9XU15-F1
#
_cell.length_a   1.000
_cell.length_b   1.000
_cell.length_c   1.000
_cell.angle_alpha   90.00
_cell.angle_beta   90.00
_cell.angle_gamma   90.00
#
_symmetry.space_group_name_H-M   'P 1'
#
loop_
_entity.id
_entity.type
_entity.pdbx_description
1 polymer ?
#
loop_
_entity_poly.entity_id
_entity_poly.type
_entity_poly.pdbx_seq_one_letter_code
_entity_poly.pdbx_strand_id
1 'polypeptide(L)'
;MLVVWFLLAGLRQVVNSRFGLLGASLYMECTHHLRCSEADRIRWFELREHVHNLIELGNIAREDGYIIEKTKLRHSLRYRDYLCAEYRTSGYLLYNDSSYHLQVACMWVGGEMNATCGLIPSTDKPFGYHEPQEWRRMLFVCSF
;
A
#
# COMPACT_ATOMS: atom_id res chain seq x y z
N MET A 1 -5.59 -3.84 50.12
CA MET A 1 -5.62 -2.79 49.09
C MET A 1 -4.83 -3.22 47.84
N LEU A 2 -5.36 -4.18 47.07
CA LEU A 2 -4.68 -4.73 45.87
C LEU A 2 -5.59 -4.86 44.65
N VAL A 3 -6.90 -4.68 44.80
CA VAL A 3 -7.88 -4.88 43.71
C VAL A 3 -8.03 -3.64 42.81
N VAL A 4 -7.67 -2.45 43.29
CA VAL A 4 -7.87 -1.18 42.57
C VAL A 4 -6.82 -0.93 41.48
N TRP A 5 -5.64 -1.54 41.57
CA TRP A 5 -4.55 -1.32 40.59
C TRP A 5 -4.76 -2.06 39.26
N PHE A 6 -5.41 -3.21 39.26
CA PHE A 6 -5.66 -3.97 38.02
C PHE A 6 -6.71 -3.31 37.12
N LEU A 7 -7.70 -2.61 37.70
CA LEU A 7 -8.71 -1.90 36.91
C LEU A 7 -8.13 -0.68 36.18
N LEU A 8 -7.17 0.02 36.79
CA LEU A 8 -6.49 1.15 36.14
C LEU A 8 -5.51 0.71 35.05
N ALA A 9 -4.84 -0.45 35.21
CA ALA A 9 -4.00 -1.02 34.16
C ALA A 9 -4.84 -1.51 32.95
N GLY A 10 -5.99 -2.14 33.21
CA GLY A 10 -6.91 -2.61 32.16
C GLY A 10 -7.55 -1.46 31.37
N LEU A 11 -7.94 -0.37 32.03
CA LEU A 11 -8.49 0.81 31.35
C LEU A 11 -7.45 1.55 30.50
N ARG A 12 -6.16 1.52 30.85
CA ARG A 12 -5.11 2.15 30.03
C ARG A 12 -4.77 1.36 28.77
N GLN A 13 -4.92 0.03 28.79
CA GLN A 13 -4.71 -0.82 27.61
C GLN A 13 -5.89 -0.76 26.63
N VAL A 14 -7.12 -0.60 27.11
CA VAL A 14 -8.32 -0.56 26.27
C VAL A 14 -8.47 0.76 25.49
N VAL A 15 -7.84 1.86 25.95
CA VAL A 15 -7.85 3.13 25.21
C VAL A 15 -6.82 3.13 24.05
N ASN A 16 -5.81 2.25 24.07
CA ASN A 16 -4.79 2.22 23.04
C ASN A 16 -5.12 1.31 21.83
N SER A 17 -6.22 0.55 21.90
CA SER A 17 -6.69 -0.32 20.82
C SER A 17 -7.77 0.33 19.94
N ARG A 18 -8.24 1.53 20.29
CA ARG A 18 -9.20 2.33 19.51
C ARG A 18 -8.58 3.33 18.54
N PHE A 19 -7.26 3.25 18.33
CA PHE A 19 -6.61 3.77 17.12
C PHE A 19 -6.66 2.74 15.97
N GLY A 20 -7.71 1.92 15.95
CA GLY A 20 -8.07 1.14 14.77
C GLY A 20 -8.49 2.10 13.67
N LEU A 21 -7.66 2.18 12.63
CA LEU A 21 -8.10 2.32 11.23
C LEU A 21 -9.13 3.43 10.95
N LEU A 22 -9.12 4.51 11.70
CA LEU A 22 -9.97 5.66 11.44
C LEU A 22 -9.35 6.46 10.29
N GLY A 23 -9.78 6.11 9.08
CA GLY A 23 -9.98 7.09 8.04
C GLY A 23 -8.80 7.33 7.10
N ALA A 24 -8.05 6.30 6.71
CA ALA A 24 -7.59 6.29 5.33
C ALA A 24 -8.83 6.01 4.46
N SER A 25 -9.67 7.04 4.28
CA SER A 25 -10.69 7.03 3.25
C SER A 25 -9.95 6.96 1.91
N LEU A 26 -9.76 5.73 1.43
CA LEU A 26 -9.23 5.41 0.12
C LEU A 26 -10.13 6.06 -0.92
N TYR A 27 -9.64 7.02 -1.67
CA TYR A 27 -10.32 7.45 -2.89
C TYR A 27 -9.38 7.42 -4.10
N MET A 28 -8.52 6.40 -4.20
CA MET A 28 -7.96 6.03 -5.51
C MET A 28 -9.01 5.34 -6.40
N GLU A 29 -10.28 5.73 -6.30
CA GLU A 29 -11.36 5.25 -7.12
C GLU A 29 -11.64 6.27 -8.22
N CYS A 30 -11.84 5.78 -9.43
CA CYS A 30 -12.27 6.64 -10.52
C CYS A 30 -13.73 7.04 -10.33
N THR A 31 -13.96 8.35 -10.28
CA THR A 31 -15.32 8.89 -10.30
C THR A 31 -16.06 8.47 -11.58
N HIS A 32 -17.39 8.56 -11.58
CA HIS A 32 -18.21 8.35 -12.79
C HIS A 32 -17.83 9.25 -13.97
N HIS A 33 -17.09 10.33 -13.71
CA HIS A 33 -16.57 11.25 -14.71
C HIS A 33 -15.13 10.92 -15.16
N LEU A 34 -14.58 9.77 -14.75
CA LEU A 34 -13.21 9.33 -15.03
C LEU A 34 -12.16 10.36 -14.56
N ARG A 35 -12.43 11.04 -13.45
CA ARG A 35 -11.52 12.05 -12.88
C ARG A 35 -10.76 11.51 -11.68
N CYS A 36 -9.48 11.88 -11.63
CA CYS A 36 -8.57 11.69 -10.51
C CYS A 36 -8.04 13.04 -10.03
N SER A 37 -7.61 13.10 -8.77
CA SER A 37 -7.12 14.32 -8.13
C SER A 37 -5.62 14.27 -7.84
N GLU A 38 -5.03 15.41 -7.50
CA GLU A 38 -3.65 15.49 -7.04
C GLU A 38 -3.44 14.82 -5.67
N ALA A 39 -4.49 14.66 -4.86
CA ALA A 39 -4.41 13.87 -3.63
C ALA A 39 -4.14 12.39 -3.95
N ASP A 40 -4.71 11.88 -5.04
CA ASP A 40 -4.49 10.51 -5.50
C ASP A 40 -3.05 10.31 -6.01
N ARG A 41 -2.47 11.33 -6.65
CA ARG A 41 -1.04 11.32 -7.03
C ARG A 41 -0.14 11.13 -5.82
N ILE A 42 -0.30 11.98 -4.80
CA ILE A 42 0.53 11.93 -3.57
C ILE A 42 0.39 10.54 -2.94
N ARG A 43 -0.85 10.06 -2.81
CA ARG A 43 -1.13 8.75 -2.22
C ARG A 43 -0.51 7.60 -3.02
N TRP A 44 -0.55 7.68 -4.34
CA TRP A 44 0.03 6.67 -5.20
C TRP A 44 1.55 6.57 -4.96
N PHE A 45 2.25 7.71 -4.90
CA PHE A 45 3.70 7.73 -4.61
C PHE A 45 4.03 7.15 -3.24
N GLU A 46 3.25 7.48 -2.19
CA GLU A 46 3.41 6.89 -0.85
C GLU A 46 3.30 5.36 -0.90
N LEU A 47 2.23 4.84 -1.52
CA LEU A 47 2.00 3.41 -1.60
C LEU A 47 3.09 2.70 -2.40
N ARG A 48 3.55 3.31 -3.49
CA ARG A 48 4.69 2.78 -4.25
C ARG A 48 5.95 2.73 -3.39
N GLU A 49 6.27 3.77 -2.62
CA GLU A 49 7.41 3.75 -1.72
C GLU A 49 7.33 2.56 -0.76
N HIS A 50 6.14 2.34 -0.15
CA HIS A 50 5.94 1.21 0.73
C HIS A 50 6.16 -0.14 0.05
N VAL A 51 5.69 -0.28 -1.19
CA VAL A 51 5.84 -1.50 -1.98
C VAL A 51 7.30 -1.80 -2.29
N HIS A 52 8.07 -0.83 -2.77
CA HIS A 52 9.50 -1.03 -3.05
C HIS A 52 10.26 -1.41 -1.77
N ASN A 53 9.96 -0.76 -0.65
CA ASN A 53 10.55 -1.10 0.66
C ASN A 53 10.19 -2.53 1.10
N LEU A 54 8.96 -2.99 0.87
CA LEU A 54 8.52 -4.34 1.23
C LEU A 54 9.14 -5.41 0.33
N ILE A 55 9.34 -5.11 -0.95
CA ILE A 55 10.05 -6.00 -1.89
C ILE A 55 11.51 -6.12 -1.49
N GLU A 56 12.17 -4.99 -1.20
CA GLU A 56 13.55 -4.96 -0.69
C GLU A 56 13.69 -5.81 0.58
N LEU A 57 12.79 -5.63 1.54
CA LEU A 57 12.74 -6.46 2.74
C LEU A 57 12.58 -7.95 2.43
N GLY A 58 11.68 -8.30 1.50
CA GLY A 58 11.48 -9.68 1.06
C GLY A 58 12.73 -10.29 0.40
N ASN A 59 13.49 -9.50 -0.35
CA ASN A 59 14.74 -9.95 -0.96
C ASN A 59 15.85 -10.14 0.07
N ILE A 60 16.02 -9.19 1.02
CA ILE A 60 16.96 -9.32 2.13
C ILE A 60 16.67 -10.60 2.94
N ALA A 61 15.40 -10.87 3.22
CA ALA A 61 14.98 -12.07 3.95
C ALA A 61 15.24 -13.38 3.21
N ARG A 62 15.28 -13.36 1.87
CA ARG A 62 15.58 -14.55 1.03
C ARG A 62 17.09 -14.80 0.90
N GLU A 63 17.89 -13.74 0.95
CA GLU A 63 19.35 -13.79 0.76
C GLU A 63 20.13 -13.87 2.09
N ASP A 64 19.46 -14.16 3.22
CA ASP A 64 20.03 -14.14 4.57
C ASP A 64 20.79 -12.84 4.91
N GLY A 65 20.33 -11.71 4.33
CA GLY A 65 20.94 -10.40 4.51
C GLY A 65 20.55 -9.72 5.83
N TYR A 66 21.14 -8.56 6.10
CA TYR A 66 20.85 -7.76 7.30
C TYR A 66 20.26 -6.39 6.96
N ILE A 67 19.35 -5.92 7.83
CA ILE A 67 18.65 -4.65 7.66
C ILE A 67 19.42 -3.51 8.35
N ILE A 68 19.77 -2.48 7.57
CA ILE A 68 20.43 -1.26 8.06
C ILE A 68 19.38 -0.22 8.49
N GLU A 69 18.38 0.08 7.64
CA GLU A 69 17.35 1.09 7.90
C GLU A 69 16.04 0.51 8.46
N LYS A 70 16.03 0.23 9.77
CA LYS A 70 14.86 -0.39 10.43
C LYS A 70 13.62 0.51 10.46
N THR A 71 13.76 1.83 10.48
CA THR A 71 12.65 2.78 10.65
C THR A 71 11.76 2.85 9.41
N LYS A 72 12.37 2.99 8.22
CA LYS A 72 11.70 3.02 6.92
C LYS A 72 10.89 1.72 6.69
N LEU A 73 11.53 0.58 6.91
CA LEU A 73 10.88 -0.73 6.75
C LEU A 73 9.76 -0.97 7.76
N ARG A 74 9.94 -0.54 9.02
CA ARG A 74 8.89 -0.66 10.05
C ARG A 74 7.63 0.12 9.69
N HIS A 75 7.78 1.28 9.04
CA HIS A 75 6.63 2.04 8.57
C HIS A 75 5.91 1.31 7.43
N SER A 76 6.65 0.84 6.42
CA SER A 76 6.08 0.08 5.30
C SER A 76 5.42 -1.24 5.73
N LEU A 77 5.93 -1.92 6.76
CA LEU A 77 5.30 -3.12 7.32
C LEU A 77 3.88 -2.89 7.83
N ARG A 78 3.51 -1.66 8.21
CA ARG A 78 2.12 -1.33 8.60
C ARG A 78 1.17 -1.33 7.40
N TYR A 79 1.68 -1.12 6.19
CA TYR A 79 0.91 -1.13 4.96
C TYR A 79 0.81 -2.52 4.31
N ARG A 80 1.56 -3.50 4.83
CA ARG A 80 1.61 -4.86 4.29
C ARG A 80 0.22 -5.47 4.11
N ASP A 81 -0.56 -5.57 5.20
CA ASP A 81 -1.85 -6.28 5.17
C ASP A 81 -2.82 -5.62 4.18
N TYR A 82 -2.79 -4.29 4.13
CA TYR A 82 -3.53 -3.50 3.14
C TYR A 82 -3.09 -3.83 1.71
N LEU A 83 -1.79 -3.74 1.40
CA LEU A 83 -1.24 -3.99 0.06
C LEU A 83 -1.47 -5.44 -0.40
N CYS A 84 -1.49 -6.40 0.54
CA CYS A 84 -1.76 -7.81 0.25
C CYS A 84 -3.23 -8.10 -0.05
N ALA A 85 -4.15 -7.33 0.53
CA ALA A 85 -5.60 -7.47 0.32
C ALA A 85 -6.11 -6.63 -0.85
N GLU A 86 -5.48 -5.48 -1.11
CA GLU A 86 -5.84 -4.57 -2.19
C GLU A 86 -5.42 -5.16 -3.55
N TYR A 87 -6.39 -5.31 -4.44
CA TYR A 87 -6.19 -5.89 -5.76
C TYR A 87 -6.32 -4.87 -6.88
N ARG A 88 -7.07 -3.77 -6.69
CA ARG A 88 -7.36 -2.79 -7.75
C ARG A 88 -6.15 -1.91 -8.06
N THR A 89 -5.42 -1.49 -7.04
CA THR A 89 -4.36 -0.48 -7.20
C THR A 89 -2.97 -1.11 -7.15
N SER A 90 -2.81 -2.11 -6.29
CA SER A 90 -1.54 -2.76 -5.99
C SER A 90 -0.79 -3.24 -7.22
N GLY A 91 -1.49 -3.88 -8.16
CA GLY A 91 -0.89 -4.42 -9.39
C GLY A 91 -0.19 -3.40 -10.29
N TYR A 92 -0.44 -2.10 -10.10
CA TYR A 92 0.23 -1.03 -10.86
C TYR A 92 1.44 -0.41 -10.14
N LEU A 93 1.59 -0.64 -8.83
CA LEU A 93 2.56 0.08 -7.99
C LEU A 93 4.04 -0.28 -8.29
N LEU A 94 4.30 -1.33 -9.08
CA LEU A 94 5.66 -1.77 -9.44
C LEU A 94 6.28 -0.99 -10.57
N TYR A 95 5.49 -0.22 -11.32
CA TYR A 95 6.02 0.43 -12.52
C TYR A 95 7.17 1.38 -12.16
N ASN A 96 8.33 1.14 -12.78
CA ASN A 96 9.59 1.76 -12.42
C ASN A 96 9.87 3.01 -13.25
N ASP A 97 8.97 4.00 -13.17
CA ASP A 97 9.25 5.34 -13.67
C ASP A 97 9.26 6.30 -12.50
N SER A 98 10.42 6.86 -12.18
CA SER A 98 10.64 7.76 -11.05
C SER A 98 10.18 9.20 -11.32
N SER A 99 9.59 9.47 -12.50
CA SER A 99 9.16 10.81 -12.85
C SER A 99 7.95 11.26 -12.01
N TYR A 100 8.14 12.31 -11.21
CA TYR A 100 7.04 13.00 -10.52
C TYR A 100 6.09 13.73 -11.49
N HIS A 101 6.45 13.84 -12.76
CA HIS A 101 5.67 14.54 -13.79
C HIS A 101 4.62 13.68 -14.49
N LEU A 102 4.50 12.39 -14.13
CA LEU A 102 3.51 11.49 -14.72
C LEU A 102 2.09 11.99 -14.47
N GLN A 103 1.20 11.93 -15.46
CA GLN A 103 -0.18 12.36 -15.25
C GLN A 103 -0.92 11.33 -14.39
N VAL A 104 -1.81 11.80 -13.52
CA VAL A 104 -2.74 10.92 -12.81
C VAL A 104 -4.00 10.74 -13.66
N ALA A 105 -4.40 9.51 -13.92
CA ALA A 105 -5.65 9.23 -14.60
C ALA A 105 -6.24 7.87 -14.22
N CYS A 106 -7.40 7.58 -14.81
CA CYS A 106 -8.12 6.34 -14.58
C CYS A 106 -7.54 5.17 -15.35
N MET A 107 -7.16 4.12 -14.62
CA MET A 107 -6.59 2.88 -15.12
C MET A 107 -7.58 1.72 -14.90
N TRP A 108 -7.72 0.85 -15.90
CA TRP A 108 -8.67 -0.27 -15.88
C TRP A 108 -8.01 -1.58 -15.49
N VAL A 109 -8.47 -2.22 -14.40
CA VAL A 109 -7.96 -3.54 -13.97
C VAL A 109 -8.60 -4.74 -14.68
N GLY A 110 -9.01 -4.58 -15.94
CA GLY A 110 -9.51 -5.71 -16.76
C GLY A 110 -10.89 -6.27 -16.38
N GLY A 111 -11.61 -5.66 -15.44
CA GLY A 111 -13.01 -6.00 -15.09
C GLY A 111 -14.02 -4.92 -15.50
N GLU A 112 -15.31 -5.28 -15.57
CA GLU A 112 -16.38 -4.46 -16.19
C GLU A 112 -16.57 -3.04 -15.60
N MET A 113 -16.20 -2.79 -14.34
CA MET A 113 -16.43 -1.48 -13.69
C MET A 113 -15.33 -1.02 -12.69
N ASN A 114 -14.20 -1.71 -12.60
CA ASN A 114 -13.17 -1.35 -11.60
C ASN A 114 -12.08 -0.52 -12.27
N ALA A 115 -12.24 0.81 -12.24
CA ALA A 115 -11.18 1.74 -12.59
C ALA A 115 -10.59 2.35 -11.32
N THR A 116 -9.27 2.45 -11.30
CA THR A 116 -8.50 3.05 -10.19
C THR A 116 -7.74 4.27 -10.69
N CYS A 117 -7.53 5.24 -9.81
CA CYS A 117 -6.58 6.31 -10.09
C CYS A 117 -5.15 5.80 -10.00
N GLY A 118 -4.30 6.26 -10.90
CA GLY A 118 -2.86 6.11 -10.77
C GLY A 118 -2.07 6.82 -11.85
N LEU A 119 -0.75 6.66 -11.76
CA LEU A 119 0.18 7.36 -12.62
C LEU A 119 0.33 6.65 -13.95
N ILE A 120 0.10 7.39 -15.03
CA ILE A 120 0.27 6.88 -16.38
C ILE A 120 1.68 7.27 -16.87
N PRO A 121 2.49 6.30 -17.32
CA PRO A 121 3.77 6.58 -17.94
C PRO A 121 3.63 7.51 -19.15
N SER A 122 4.64 8.36 -19.36
CA SER A 122 4.72 9.20 -20.56
C SER A 122 5.14 8.43 -21.83
N THR A 123 5.06 7.10 -21.83
CA THR A 123 5.44 6.26 -22.96
C THR A 123 4.23 5.60 -23.60
N ASP A 124 4.28 5.47 -24.92
CA ASP A 124 3.28 4.73 -25.70
C ASP A 124 3.41 3.20 -25.54
N LYS A 125 4.41 2.72 -24.78
CA LYS A 125 4.54 1.30 -24.48
C LYS A 125 3.41 0.86 -23.55
N PRO A 126 2.76 -0.28 -23.83
CA PRO A 126 1.87 -0.90 -22.87
C PRO A 126 2.58 -1.10 -21.53
N PHE A 127 1.95 -0.69 -20.45
CA PHE A 127 2.39 -0.97 -19.09
C PHE A 127 1.35 -1.87 -18.41
N GLY A 128 1.84 -2.86 -17.67
CA GLY A 128 1.03 -3.98 -17.21
C GLY A 128 0.48 -3.78 -15.80
N TYR A 129 -0.73 -4.27 -15.60
CA TYR A 129 -1.27 -4.62 -14.29
C TYR A 129 -0.76 -6.01 -13.92
N HIS A 130 -0.22 -6.16 -12.71
CA HIS A 130 0.06 -7.48 -12.15
C HIS A 130 -1.16 -8.07 -11.46
N GLU A 131 -1.53 -9.28 -11.87
CA GLU A 131 -2.64 -10.01 -11.26
C GLU A 131 -2.40 -10.23 -9.76
N PRO A 132 -3.45 -10.30 -8.92
CA PRO A 132 -3.30 -10.35 -7.47
C PRO A 132 -2.47 -11.54 -6.97
N GLN A 133 -2.42 -12.63 -7.73
CA GLN A 133 -1.60 -13.79 -7.39
C GLN A 133 -0.11 -13.52 -7.65
N GLU A 134 0.24 -12.88 -8.76
CA GLU A 134 1.61 -12.50 -9.08
C GLU A 134 2.12 -11.46 -8.09
N TRP A 135 1.31 -10.43 -7.83
CA TRP A 135 1.59 -9.39 -6.85
C TRP A 135 1.92 -9.95 -5.47
N ARG A 136 1.08 -10.85 -4.95
CA ARG A 136 1.28 -11.46 -3.62
C ARG A 136 2.53 -12.33 -3.54
N ARG A 137 2.96 -12.97 -4.64
CA ARG A 137 4.22 -13.74 -4.66
C ARG A 137 5.45 -12.83 -4.56
N MET A 138 5.37 -11.61 -5.10
CA MET A 138 6.45 -10.64 -5.02
C MET A 138 6.60 -10.09 -3.60
N LEU A 139 5.48 -9.75 -2.96
CA LEU A 139 5.42 -9.41 -1.54
C LEU A 139 5.46 -10.67 -0.67
N PHE A 140 6.65 -11.25 -0.46
CA PHE A 140 6.88 -12.44 0.38
C PHE A 140 6.20 -12.36 1.76
N VAL A 141 5.92 -11.15 2.22
CA VAL A 141 5.29 -10.85 3.51
C VAL A 141 3.77 -11.06 3.51
N CYS A 142 3.13 -11.32 2.37
CA CYS A 142 1.70 -11.65 2.29
C CYS A 142 1.43 -13.07 2.78
N SER A 143 1.49 -13.27 4.10
CA SER A 143 1.08 -14.52 4.75
C SER A 143 -0.45 -14.58 4.80
N PHE A 144 -1.04 -15.56 4.12
CA PHE A 144 -2.44 -15.97 4.29
C PHE A 144 -2.49 -17.31 5.04
#